data_AF-K0TM37-F1
#
_entry.id   AF-K0TM37-F1
#
_cell.length_a   1.000
_cell.length_b   1.000
_cell.length_c   1.000
_cell.angle_alpha   90.00
_cell.angle_beta   90.00
_cell.angle_gamma   90.00
#
_symmetry.space_group_name_H-M   'P 1'
#
loop_
_entity.id
_entity.type
_entity.pdbx_description
1 polymer ?
#
loop_
_entity_poly.entity_id
_entity_poly.type
_entity_poly.pdbx_seq_one_letter_code
_entity_poly.pdbx_strand_id
1 'polypeptide(L)'
;MMNDEWGDTLSAEEGVPDGDRNTADVPLKSASPNTGTQRRRNLNPMDHWRNRDMSERSRRRRKQLLIAFVIACVVTGISLLCASLRKVSSVELGVKYDKYKKQLNDAAENGGLFFGPPGFRFIKFPSTYITVDLDGRTCVSLDGLLVVFSATFQYQIREADISQAITKYRDFEKWAQITEQSALSAVHHSCSKFGVTEFQNKRGVIQSVMLQDTKEKLEGVHAHAVSLQLTYVKLPSEYNSAVAEKQAAEEDISLAKAQRKQETTMASTGLLKARKEAEKIKDTAQNEAELLITEARLKAEETLFSFEKEAEALVEVKERLNLTTEGVLAYLANKLLAEADTLKVTTGEPAKLSRKDEL
;
A
#
# COMPACT_ATOMS: atom_id res chain seq x y z
N MET A 1 -13.87 34.52 -5.30
CA MET A 1 -12.67 33.73 -4.93
C MET A 1 -11.98 33.38 -6.25
N MET A 2 -11.22 34.27 -6.93
CA MET A 2 -10.08 35.10 -6.45
C MET A 2 -9.13 34.19 -5.65
N ASN A 3 -7.95 33.79 -6.13
CA ASN A 3 -6.94 34.55 -6.86
C ASN A 3 -6.04 33.66 -7.72
N ASP A 4 -5.65 34.23 -8.86
CA ASP A 4 -4.43 33.94 -9.60
C ASP A 4 -3.21 34.37 -8.78
N GLU A 5 -2.10 33.64 -8.86
CA GLU A 5 -0.79 34.19 -8.50
C GLU A 5 0.27 33.80 -9.52
N TRP A 6 0.84 34.86 -10.09
CA TRP A 6 1.89 34.96 -11.06
C TRP A 6 3.27 34.76 -10.44
N GLY A 7 4.27 34.43 -11.27
CA GLY A 7 5.67 34.43 -10.86
C GLY A 7 6.67 34.30 -12.00
N ASP A 8 6.57 35.17 -13.01
CA ASP A 8 7.64 35.47 -13.97
C ASP A 8 8.71 36.38 -13.34
N THR A 9 9.99 36.08 -13.55
CA THR A 9 11.09 37.06 -13.73
C THR A 9 12.16 36.38 -14.60
N LEU A 10 12.37 36.72 -15.88
CA LEU A 10 12.95 37.92 -16.52
C LEU A 10 14.45 38.16 -16.32
N SER A 11 15.10 38.39 -17.47
CA SER A 11 16.31 39.19 -17.76
C SER A 11 17.65 38.43 -17.77
N ALA A 12 18.37 38.26 -18.89
CA ALA A 12 18.89 39.16 -19.93
C ALA A 12 20.34 39.61 -19.64
N GLU A 13 21.24 39.40 -20.62
CA GLU A 13 22.44 40.19 -21.01
C GLU A 13 23.20 39.35 -22.06
N GLU A 14 23.22 39.70 -23.36
CA GLU A 14 24.09 40.68 -24.05
C GLU A 14 25.60 40.35 -24.04
N GLY A 15 26.22 40.34 -25.23
CA GLY A 15 27.68 40.49 -25.37
C GLY A 15 28.36 39.72 -26.51
N VAL A 16 28.33 40.27 -27.72
CA VAL A 16 29.30 40.06 -28.85
C VAL A 16 30.45 41.07 -28.61
N PRO A 17 31.76 40.82 -28.89
CA PRO A 17 32.32 40.98 -30.24
C PRO A 17 33.62 40.24 -30.63
N ASP A 18 33.93 40.40 -31.92
CA ASP A 18 35.13 40.11 -32.71
C ASP A 18 36.50 40.26 -32.03
N GLY A 19 37.47 39.50 -32.56
CA GLY A 19 38.88 39.66 -32.27
C GLY A 19 39.80 39.06 -33.34
N ASP A 20 39.89 39.73 -34.49
CA ASP A 20 41.07 39.67 -35.36
C ASP A 20 42.32 40.14 -34.60
N ARG A 21 43.47 39.45 -34.76
CA ARG A 21 44.79 40.10 -34.83
C ARG A 21 45.93 39.16 -35.25
N ASN A 22 46.50 39.51 -36.39
CA ASN A 22 47.88 39.30 -36.81
C ASN A 22 48.92 39.52 -35.70
N THR A 23 50.04 38.80 -35.75
CA THR A 23 51.44 39.31 -35.78
C THR A 23 52.41 38.12 -35.66
N ALA A 24 53.22 37.86 -36.69
CA ALA A 24 54.64 38.19 -36.75
C ALA A 24 55.50 37.34 -35.79
N ASP A 25 56.39 36.48 -36.33
CA ASP A 25 57.82 36.79 -36.25
C ASP A 25 58.73 35.78 -36.95
N VAL A 26 59.72 36.38 -37.59
CA VAL A 26 60.88 35.86 -38.30
C VAL A 26 61.96 35.46 -37.27
N PRO A 27 62.92 34.57 -37.59
CA PRO A 27 64.28 35.11 -37.71
C PRO A 27 65.09 34.54 -38.88
N LEU A 28 65.58 35.48 -39.69
CA LEU A 28 66.82 35.42 -40.46
C LEU A 28 68.00 35.73 -39.51
N LYS A 29 69.04 34.89 -39.51
CA LYS A 29 70.45 35.26 -39.22
C LYS A 29 71.35 34.04 -39.51
N SER A 30 72.03 33.94 -40.65
CA SER A 30 73.31 34.56 -41.01
C SER A 30 74.44 34.37 -39.99
N ALA A 31 75.46 33.58 -40.35
CA ALA A 31 76.89 33.91 -40.25
C ALA A 31 77.79 32.67 -40.48
N SER A 32 78.45 32.65 -41.64
CA SER A 32 79.83 32.14 -41.83
C SER A 32 80.80 33.02 -41.00
N PRO A 33 81.99 32.58 -40.50
CA PRO A 33 83.13 32.26 -41.37
C PRO A 33 84.20 31.25 -40.85
N ASN A 34 85.13 30.93 -41.76
CA ASN A 34 86.58 30.67 -41.55
C ASN A 34 87.04 29.29 -41.05
N THR A 35 87.67 28.47 -41.91
CA THR A 35 89.10 28.40 -42.36
C THR A 35 89.99 27.52 -41.48
N GLY A 36 90.75 26.63 -42.15
CA GLY A 36 91.80 25.77 -41.58
C GLY A 36 91.29 24.34 -41.33
N THR A 37 91.93 23.25 -41.77
CA THR A 37 93.34 23.05 -42.07
C THR A 37 93.47 21.78 -42.91
N GLN A 38 94.26 21.83 -43.98
CA GLN A 38 94.69 20.66 -44.74
C GLN A 38 95.45 19.68 -43.82
N ARG A 39 95.04 18.41 -43.81
CA ARG A 39 95.93 17.31 -43.42
C ARG A 39 95.78 16.15 -44.39
N ARG A 40 96.76 16.05 -45.29
CA ARG A 40 97.03 14.90 -46.15
C ARG A 40 97.02 13.62 -45.30
N ARG A 41 96.17 12.66 -45.65
CA ARG A 41 96.39 11.24 -45.37
C ARG A 41 96.33 10.47 -46.67
N ASN A 42 97.43 9.75 -46.89
CA ASN A 42 97.73 8.92 -48.04
C ASN A 42 96.61 7.92 -48.29
N LEU A 43 96.02 7.97 -49.49
CA LEU A 43 95.27 6.85 -50.04
C LEU A 43 96.27 5.84 -50.59
N ASN A 44 96.24 4.64 -50.00
CA ASN A 44 96.84 3.45 -50.57
C ASN A 44 96.15 3.14 -51.91
N PRO A 45 96.89 2.90 -53.01
CA PRO A 45 96.33 2.53 -54.30
C PRO A 45 96.14 1.00 -54.35
N MET A 46 95.13 0.47 -53.65
CA MET A 46 94.83 -0.98 -53.72
C MET A 46 93.40 -1.35 -53.31
N ASP A 47 92.39 -0.57 -53.74
CA ASP A 47 90.96 -0.94 -53.57
C ASP A 47 90.13 -0.76 -54.86
N HIS A 48 90.77 -0.92 -56.03
CA HIS A 48 90.16 -0.73 -57.36
C HIS A 48 89.17 -1.85 -57.79
N TRP A 49 89.01 -2.95 -57.05
CA TRP A 49 88.31 -4.14 -57.59
C TRP A 49 86.94 -4.47 -56.99
N ARG A 50 86.23 -3.52 -56.36
CA ARG A 50 84.91 -3.80 -55.78
C ARG A 50 83.77 -2.84 -56.13
N ASN A 51 83.87 -2.10 -57.23
CA ASN A 51 82.72 -1.36 -57.78
C ASN A 51 82.43 -1.83 -59.20
N ARG A 52 81.79 -2.99 -59.30
CA ARG A 52 81.05 -3.39 -60.49
C ARG A 52 79.90 -2.40 -60.63
N ASP A 53 79.90 -1.63 -61.71
CA ASP A 53 78.84 -0.68 -62.07
C ASP A 53 77.47 -1.38 -62.14
N MET A 54 76.81 -1.43 -60.99
CA MET A 54 75.38 -1.69 -60.93
C MET A 54 74.69 -0.48 -61.54
N SER A 55 74.21 -0.65 -62.78
CA SER A 55 73.49 0.36 -63.56
C SER A 55 72.52 1.15 -62.68
N GLU A 56 72.42 2.46 -62.87
CA GLU A 56 71.55 3.32 -62.06
C GLU A 56 70.11 2.82 -61.98
N ARG A 57 69.64 2.08 -63.01
CA ARG A 57 68.33 1.41 -63.02
C ARG A 57 68.21 0.35 -61.91
N SER A 58 69.27 -0.39 -61.60
CA SER A 58 69.30 -1.37 -60.50
C SER A 58 69.31 -0.72 -59.12
N ARG A 59 69.98 0.44 -58.95
CA ARG A 59 69.91 1.24 -57.72
C ARG A 59 68.51 1.82 -57.50
N ARG A 60 67.84 2.31 -58.55
CA ARG A 60 66.44 2.78 -58.47
C ARG A 60 65.47 1.66 -58.10
N ARG A 61 65.61 0.46 -58.68
CA ARG A 61 64.78 -0.72 -58.31
C ARG A 61 65.01 -1.17 -56.87
N ARG A 62 66.25 -1.20 -56.38
CA ARG A 62 66.53 -1.53 -54.96
C ARG A 62 65.95 -0.49 -54.00
N LYS A 63 66.03 0.79 -54.34
CA LYS A 63 65.39 1.87 -53.57
C LYS A 63 63.86 1.74 -53.57
N GLN A 64 63.24 1.42 -54.70
CA GLN A 64 61.80 1.19 -54.80
C GLN A 64 61.34 -0.04 -53.98
N LEU A 65 62.10 -1.14 -54.01
CA LEU A 65 61.81 -2.32 -53.19
C LEU A 65 61.95 -2.05 -51.70
N LEU A 66 62.98 -1.29 -51.29
CA LEU A 66 63.14 -0.88 -49.90
C LEU A 66 62.00 0.04 -49.45
N ILE A 67 61.60 1.01 -50.28
CA ILE A 67 60.46 1.89 -49.96
C ILE A 67 59.16 1.07 -49.86
N ALA A 68 58.91 0.15 -50.80
CA ALA A 68 57.73 -0.71 -50.76
C ALA A 68 57.71 -1.60 -49.50
N PHE A 69 58.87 -2.14 -49.10
CA PHE A 69 59.00 -2.93 -47.87
C PHE A 69 58.74 -2.08 -46.61
N VAL A 70 59.30 -0.88 -46.55
CA VAL A 70 59.06 0.06 -45.42
C VAL A 70 57.59 0.42 -45.34
N ILE A 71 56.94 0.73 -46.46
CA ILE A 71 55.50 1.02 -46.50
C ILE A 71 54.70 -0.20 -46.03
N ALA A 72 55.02 -1.41 -46.50
CA ALA A 72 54.34 -2.63 -46.05
C ALA A 72 54.50 -2.86 -44.53
N CYS A 73 55.70 -2.65 -43.99
CA CYS A 73 55.93 -2.73 -42.54
C CYS A 73 55.13 -1.67 -41.76
N VAL A 74 55.07 -0.43 -42.24
CA VAL A 74 54.30 0.65 -41.61
C VAL A 74 52.80 0.34 -41.64
N VAL A 75 52.26 -0.09 -42.78
CA VAL A 75 50.85 -0.46 -42.92
C VAL A 75 50.48 -1.65 -42.02
N THR A 76 51.36 -2.66 -41.95
CA THR A 76 51.16 -3.82 -41.06
C THR A 76 51.23 -3.40 -39.59
N GLY A 77 52.16 -2.51 -39.24
CA GLY A 77 52.30 -1.95 -37.90
C GLY A 77 51.07 -1.15 -37.46
N ILE A 78 50.54 -0.29 -38.33
CA ILE A 78 49.31 0.48 -38.07
C ILE A 78 48.11 -0.47 -37.93
N SER A 79 48.00 -1.48 -38.80
CA SER A 79 46.91 -2.46 -38.73
C SER A 79 46.94 -3.26 -37.43
N LEU A 80 48.13 -3.66 -36.95
CA LEU A 80 48.31 -4.32 -35.66
C LEU A 80 47.99 -3.40 -34.48
N LEU A 81 48.35 -2.13 -34.57
CA LEU A 81 48.06 -1.12 -33.54
C LEU A 81 46.55 -0.85 -33.45
N CYS A 82 45.85 -0.73 -34.57
CA CYS A 82 44.40 -0.63 -34.61
C CYS A 82 43.71 -1.90 -34.08
N ALA A 83 44.24 -3.09 -34.36
CA ALA A 83 43.71 -4.36 -33.83
C ALA A 83 43.99 -4.55 -32.32
N SER A 84 44.97 -3.82 -31.77
CA SER A 84 45.42 -3.85 -30.38
C SER A 84 44.66 -2.87 -29.47
N LEU A 85 43.92 -1.93 -30.04
CA LEU A 85 43.07 -1.00 -29.31
C LEU A 85 41.63 -1.51 -29.29
N ARG A 86 41.08 -1.70 -28.08
CA ARG A 86 39.67 -2.06 -27.90
C ARG A 86 39.05 -1.17 -26.84
N LYS A 87 37.82 -0.72 -27.12
CA LYS A 87 37.03 0.13 -26.23
C LYS A 87 36.00 -0.71 -25.47
N VAL A 88 35.93 -0.49 -24.17
CA VAL A 88 34.86 -1.01 -23.29
C VAL A 88 33.94 0.17 -22.95
N SER A 89 32.63 -0.04 -22.99
CA SER A 89 31.67 1.01 -22.65
C SER A 89 31.70 1.32 -21.15
N SER A 90 31.33 2.54 -20.74
CA SER A 90 31.19 2.90 -19.31
C SER A 90 30.13 2.10 -18.56
N VAL A 91 29.16 1.55 -19.30
CA VAL A 91 28.09 0.69 -18.77
C VAL A 91 28.43 -0.81 -18.85
N GLU A 92 29.68 -1.16 -19.18
CA GLU A 92 30.14 -2.54 -19.31
C GLU A 92 31.36 -2.79 -18.43
N LEU A 93 31.41 -3.97 -17.82
CA LEU A 93 32.59 -4.57 -17.23
C LEU A 93 33.22 -5.51 -18.25
N GLY A 94 34.48 -5.27 -18.58
CA GLY A 94 35.23 -6.09 -19.54
C GLY A 94 36.32 -6.89 -18.85
N VAL A 95 36.37 -8.19 -19.11
CA VAL A 95 37.54 -9.01 -18.74
C VAL A 95 38.35 -9.33 -19.98
N LYS A 96 39.66 -9.04 -19.92
CA LYS A 96 40.60 -9.30 -21.01
C LYS A 96 40.79 -10.80 -21.19
N TYR A 97 40.52 -11.30 -22.39
CA TYR A 97 40.78 -12.68 -22.79
C TYR A 97 41.80 -12.72 -23.93
N ASP A 98 42.96 -13.32 -23.67
CA ASP A 98 43.98 -13.56 -24.69
C ASP A 98 43.65 -14.83 -25.47
N LYS A 99 43.32 -14.67 -26.76
CA LYS A 99 42.96 -15.79 -27.64
C LYS A 99 44.10 -16.80 -27.82
N TYR A 100 45.35 -16.32 -27.82
CA TYR A 100 46.52 -17.16 -28.11
C TYR A 100 47.01 -17.87 -26.85
N LYS A 101 47.07 -17.16 -25.71
CA LYS A 101 47.48 -17.76 -24.43
C LYS A 101 46.36 -18.56 -23.75
N LYS A 102 45.09 -18.37 -24.17
CA LYS A 102 43.90 -18.92 -23.51
C LYS A 102 43.86 -18.57 -22.01
N GLN A 103 44.36 -17.39 -21.67
CA GLN A 103 44.42 -16.88 -20.31
C GLN A 103 43.36 -15.79 -20.15
N LEU A 104 42.58 -15.89 -19.08
CA LEU A 104 41.68 -14.85 -18.63
C LEU A 104 42.44 -14.00 -17.61
N ASN A 105 42.33 -12.67 -17.72
CA ASN A 105 42.86 -11.79 -16.70
C ASN A 105 41.93 -11.78 -15.48
N ASP A 106 42.48 -11.71 -14.26
CA ASP A 106 41.66 -11.74 -13.04
C ASP A 106 40.99 -10.39 -12.75
N ALA A 107 41.58 -9.29 -13.23
CA ALA A 107 41.06 -7.95 -13.02
C ALA A 107 39.91 -7.61 -13.98
N ALA A 108 38.77 -7.24 -13.40
CA ALA A 108 37.68 -6.58 -14.10
C ALA A 108 38.12 -5.16 -14.51
N GLU A 109 37.92 -4.79 -15.76
CA GLU A 109 38.25 -3.47 -16.28
C GLU A 109 36.96 -2.70 -16.55
N ASN A 110 36.86 -1.50 -15.99
CA ASN A 110 35.72 -0.60 -16.19
C ASN A 110 35.85 0.15 -17.53
N GLY A 111 34.83 0.92 -17.89
CA GLY A 111 34.79 1.62 -19.19
C GLY A 111 36.07 2.43 -19.49
N GLY A 112 36.58 2.26 -20.71
CA GLY A 112 37.85 2.85 -21.09
C GLY A 112 38.40 2.31 -22.41
N LEU A 113 39.52 2.88 -22.84
CA LEU A 113 40.30 2.39 -23.96
C LEU A 113 41.47 1.58 -23.43
N PHE A 114 41.57 0.32 -23.84
CA PHE A 114 42.63 -0.57 -23.37
C PHE A 114 43.50 -1.04 -24.51
N PHE A 115 44.80 -1.08 -24.24
CA PHE A 115 45.81 -1.65 -25.13
C PHE A 115 46.07 -3.11 -24.72
N GLY A 116 46.05 -4.02 -25.69
CA GLY A 116 46.27 -5.46 -25.45
C GLY A 116 47.01 -6.13 -26.60
N PRO A 117 47.53 -7.35 -26.41
CA PRO A 117 48.20 -8.09 -27.48
C PRO A 117 47.27 -8.24 -28.69
N PRO A 118 47.79 -8.21 -29.93
CA PRO A 118 46.95 -8.25 -31.13
C PRO A 118 46.06 -9.49 -31.10
N GLY A 119 44.74 -9.31 -31.28
CA GLY A 119 43.76 -10.41 -31.27
C GLY A 119 43.16 -10.78 -29.91
N PHE A 120 43.44 -10.03 -28.84
CA PHE A 120 42.67 -10.13 -27.60
C PHE A 120 41.20 -9.71 -27.80
N ARG A 121 40.32 -10.25 -26.95
CA ARG A 121 38.89 -9.89 -26.91
C ARG A 121 38.47 -9.58 -25.48
N PHE A 122 37.49 -8.70 -25.34
CA PHE A 122 36.82 -8.48 -24.07
C PHE A 122 35.58 -9.37 -23.98
N ILE A 123 35.44 -10.09 -22.88
CA ILE A 123 34.17 -10.69 -22.49
C ILE A 123 33.46 -9.63 -21.65
N LYS A 124 32.31 -9.18 -22.12
CA LYS A 124 31.60 -8.01 -21.60
C LYS A 124 30.41 -8.46 -20.76
N PHE A 125 30.23 -7.83 -19.62
CA PHE A 125 29.05 -7.92 -18.78
C PHE A 125 28.51 -6.51 -18.55
N PRO A 126 27.21 -6.31 -18.43
CA PRO A 126 26.69 -5.00 -18.05
C PRO A 126 27.12 -4.67 -16.62
N SER A 127 27.58 -3.43 -16.40
CA SER A 127 27.83 -2.89 -15.04
C SER A 127 26.54 -2.38 -14.40
N THR A 128 25.48 -2.18 -15.20
CA THR A 128 24.19 -1.67 -14.75
C THR A 128 23.32 -2.79 -14.15
N TYR A 129 22.31 -2.38 -13.37
CA TYR A 129 21.28 -3.30 -12.88
C TYR A 129 20.48 -3.90 -14.06
N ILE A 130 20.31 -5.21 -14.02
CA ILE A 130 19.46 -5.94 -14.96
C ILE A 130 18.15 -6.23 -14.25
N THR A 131 17.05 -5.74 -14.82
CA THR A 131 15.70 -6.06 -14.35
C THR A 131 15.20 -7.31 -15.07
N VAL A 132 14.67 -8.26 -14.31
CA VAL A 132 14.00 -9.44 -14.84
C VAL A 132 12.59 -9.52 -14.26
N ASP A 133 11.63 -9.67 -15.15
CA ASP A 133 10.22 -9.83 -14.84
C ASP A 133 9.85 -11.32 -14.92
N LEU A 134 9.41 -11.85 -13.79
CA LEU A 134 8.91 -13.22 -13.66
C LEU A 134 7.39 -13.18 -13.74
N ASP A 135 6.84 -13.11 -14.95
CA ASP A 135 5.40 -12.98 -15.14
C ASP A 135 4.65 -14.32 -15.16
N GLY A 136 3.52 -14.36 -14.45
CA GLY A 136 2.57 -15.48 -14.51
C GLY A 136 3.15 -16.83 -14.09
N ARG A 137 4.15 -16.84 -13.20
CA ARG A 137 4.75 -18.06 -12.68
C ARG A 137 3.86 -18.67 -11.61
N THR A 138 3.91 -19.98 -11.45
CA THR A 138 3.10 -20.70 -10.46
C THR A 138 3.99 -21.21 -9.35
N CYS A 139 3.63 -20.98 -8.10
CA CYS A 139 4.27 -21.62 -6.95
C CYS A 139 3.25 -22.34 -6.07
N VAL A 140 3.72 -23.31 -5.30
CA VAL A 140 2.91 -24.02 -4.30
C VAL A 140 3.13 -23.34 -2.96
N SER A 141 2.03 -22.91 -2.33
CA SER A 141 2.03 -22.34 -0.99
C SER A 141 2.23 -23.41 0.09
N LEU A 142 2.46 -22.99 1.34
CA LEU A 142 2.53 -23.90 2.50
C LEU A 142 1.27 -24.76 2.64
N ASP A 143 0.12 -24.21 2.28
CA ASP A 143 -1.19 -24.89 2.34
C ASP A 143 -1.41 -25.89 1.19
N GLY A 144 -0.42 -26.06 0.30
CA GLY A 144 -0.52 -26.93 -0.87
C GLY A 144 -1.34 -26.34 -2.04
N LEU A 145 -1.78 -25.08 -1.93
CA LEU A 145 -2.54 -24.40 -2.98
C LEU A 145 -1.58 -23.79 -4.01
N LEU A 146 -1.95 -23.92 -5.29
CA LEU A 146 -1.25 -23.29 -6.41
C LEU A 146 -1.57 -21.80 -6.45
N VAL A 147 -0.54 -20.97 -6.40
CA VAL A 147 -0.63 -19.52 -6.49
C VAL A 147 0.07 -19.07 -7.76
N VAL A 148 -0.59 -18.23 -8.56
CA VAL A 148 0.04 -17.57 -9.71
C VAL A 148 0.60 -16.24 -9.24
N PHE A 149 1.87 -15.97 -9.47
CA PHE A 149 2.53 -14.73 -9.07
C PHE A 149 3.26 -14.08 -10.25
N SER A 150 3.39 -12.75 -10.16
CA SER A 150 4.36 -11.99 -10.94
C SER A 150 5.29 -11.25 -10.00
N ALA A 151 6.60 -11.36 -10.22
CA ALA A 151 7.61 -10.67 -9.44
C ALA A 151 8.68 -10.07 -10.35
N THR A 152 9.09 -8.85 -10.06
CA THR A 152 10.20 -8.18 -10.74
C THR A 152 11.38 -8.14 -9.80
N PHE A 153 12.56 -8.55 -10.25
CA PHE A 153 13.76 -8.42 -9.44
C PHE A 153 14.91 -7.83 -10.25
N GLN A 154 15.79 -7.12 -9.56
CA GLN A 154 16.97 -6.50 -10.14
C GLN A 154 18.22 -7.14 -9.57
N TYR A 155 19.15 -7.49 -10.44
CA TYR A 155 20.44 -8.04 -10.04
C TYR A 155 21.58 -7.39 -10.81
N GLN A 156 22.78 -7.54 -10.25
CA GLN A 156 24.03 -7.03 -10.80
C GLN A 156 25.15 -8.06 -10.54
N ILE A 157 26.15 -8.10 -11.41
CA ILE A 157 27.38 -8.84 -11.16
C ILE A 157 28.37 -7.96 -10.36
N ARG A 158 29.05 -8.53 -9.37
CA ARG A 158 30.12 -7.81 -8.65
C ARG A 158 31.41 -7.86 -9.45
N GLU A 159 32.16 -6.76 -9.47
CA GLU A 159 33.46 -6.67 -10.16
C GLU A 159 34.44 -7.75 -9.68
N ALA A 160 34.41 -8.10 -8.38
CA ALA A 160 35.29 -9.12 -7.80
C ALA A 160 34.99 -10.55 -8.28
N ASP A 161 33.75 -10.84 -8.67
CA ASP A 161 33.32 -12.22 -8.97
C ASP A 161 33.19 -12.50 -10.47
N ILE A 162 33.42 -11.50 -11.34
CA ILE A 162 33.22 -11.61 -12.78
C ILE A 162 34.14 -12.66 -13.43
N SER A 163 35.38 -12.78 -12.96
CA SER A 163 36.35 -13.76 -13.48
C SER A 163 35.90 -15.19 -13.19
N GLN A 164 35.34 -15.43 -11.99
CA GLN A 164 34.79 -16.71 -11.59
C GLN A 164 33.51 -17.04 -12.38
N ALA A 165 32.62 -16.07 -12.55
CA ALA A 165 31.42 -16.21 -13.38
C ALA A 165 31.76 -16.58 -14.83
N ILE A 166 32.73 -15.89 -15.44
CA ILE A 166 33.20 -16.19 -16.80
C ILE A 166 33.80 -17.58 -16.90
N THR A 167 34.62 -17.97 -15.92
CA THR A 167 35.27 -19.29 -15.94
C THR A 167 34.23 -20.41 -15.89
N LYS A 168 33.16 -20.24 -15.12
CA LYS A 168 32.10 -21.24 -14.95
C LYS A 168 31.10 -21.26 -16.11
N TYR A 169 30.66 -20.10 -16.59
CA TYR A 169 29.54 -19.99 -17.52
C TYR A 169 29.92 -19.61 -18.96
N ARG A 170 31.17 -19.15 -19.16
CA ARG A 170 31.80 -18.71 -20.43
C ARG A 170 31.20 -17.44 -21.05
N ASP A 171 29.88 -17.37 -21.12
CA ASP A 171 29.13 -16.35 -21.84
C ASP A 171 28.11 -15.66 -20.92
N PHE A 172 27.83 -14.38 -21.18
CA PHE A 172 26.84 -13.60 -20.43
C PHE A 172 25.43 -14.19 -20.51
N GLU A 173 24.97 -14.62 -21.69
CA GLU A 173 23.61 -15.15 -21.88
C GLU A 173 23.35 -16.39 -21.03
N LYS A 174 24.32 -17.31 -20.97
CA LYS A 174 24.22 -18.52 -20.13
C LYS A 174 24.23 -18.18 -18.65
N TRP A 175 25.07 -17.25 -18.24
CA TRP A 175 25.10 -16.76 -16.87
C TRP A 175 23.77 -16.10 -16.48
N ALA A 176 23.22 -15.24 -17.33
CA ALA A 176 21.94 -14.56 -17.10
C ALA A 176 20.79 -15.56 -16.99
N GLN A 177 20.73 -16.55 -17.90
CA GLN A 177 19.72 -17.62 -17.85
C GLN A 177 19.81 -18.42 -16.54
N ILE A 178 21.02 -18.80 -16.11
CA ILE A 178 21.21 -19.57 -14.87
C ILE A 178 20.89 -18.73 -13.64
N THR A 179 21.20 -17.43 -13.68
CA THR A 179 20.86 -16.46 -12.63
C THR A 179 19.35 -16.33 -12.50
N GLU A 180 18.62 -16.18 -13.61
CA GLU A 180 17.16 -16.14 -13.64
C GLU A 180 16.54 -17.43 -13.08
N GLN A 181 17.01 -18.61 -13.51
CA GLN A 181 16.51 -19.88 -13.00
C GLN A 181 16.81 -20.07 -11.51
N SER A 182 17.96 -19.57 -11.04
CA SER A 182 18.33 -19.62 -9.62
C SER A 182 17.45 -18.69 -8.78
N ALA A 183 17.17 -17.49 -9.26
CA ALA A 183 16.24 -16.57 -8.62
C ALA A 183 14.81 -17.12 -8.60
N LEU A 184 14.33 -17.68 -9.72
CA LEU A 184 13.04 -18.34 -9.79
C LEU A 184 12.95 -19.49 -8.76
N SER A 185 13.96 -20.35 -8.70
CA SER A 185 14.03 -21.41 -7.70
C SER A 185 13.98 -20.89 -6.26
N ALA A 186 14.65 -19.77 -5.97
CA ALA A 186 14.62 -19.14 -4.65
C ALA A 186 13.20 -18.63 -4.32
N VAL A 187 12.56 -17.93 -5.26
CA VAL A 187 11.19 -17.43 -5.08
C VAL A 187 10.19 -18.58 -4.86
N HIS A 188 10.32 -19.67 -5.62
CA HIS A 188 9.50 -20.87 -5.41
C HIS A 188 9.72 -21.48 -4.02
N HIS A 189 10.96 -21.53 -3.55
CA HIS A 189 11.27 -22.00 -2.20
C HIS A 189 10.64 -21.08 -1.13
N SER A 190 10.75 -19.76 -1.29
CA SER A 190 10.12 -18.81 -0.38
C SER A 190 8.59 -18.92 -0.38
N CYS A 191 7.94 -19.12 -1.55
CA CYS A 191 6.49 -19.31 -1.63
C CYS A 191 6.02 -20.46 -0.74
N SER A 192 6.78 -21.56 -0.69
CA SER A 192 6.41 -22.75 0.09
C SER A 192 6.43 -22.53 1.61
N LYS A 193 7.03 -21.42 2.08
CA LYS A 193 7.10 -21.06 3.50
C LYS A 193 5.85 -20.33 3.99
N PHE A 194 5.00 -19.81 3.09
CA PHE A 194 3.87 -18.94 3.44
C PHE A 194 2.53 -19.55 3.08
N GLY A 195 1.54 -19.32 3.95
CA GLY A 195 0.14 -19.68 3.69
C GLY A 195 -0.53 -18.71 2.71
N VAL A 196 -1.60 -19.15 2.07
CA VAL A 196 -2.35 -18.36 1.06
C VAL A 196 -2.89 -17.04 1.64
N THR A 197 -3.37 -17.06 2.88
CA THR A 197 -3.90 -15.87 3.56
C THR A 197 -2.81 -14.83 3.85
N GLU A 198 -1.57 -15.27 4.03
CA GLU A 198 -0.44 -14.38 4.32
C GLU A 198 0.01 -13.61 3.09
N PHE A 199 -0.18 -14.15 1.88
CA PHE A 199 0.09 -13.42 0.63
C PHE A 199 -0.71 -12.13 0.50
N GLN A 200 -1.90 -12.05 1.11
CA GLN A 200 -2.70 -10.83 1.16
C GLN A 200 -2.35 -9.97 2.36
N ASN A 201 -2.26 -10.56 3.55
CA ASN A 201 -2.13 -9.82 4.81
C ASN A 201 -0.70 -9.34 5.11
N LYS A 202 0.33 -10.05 4.62
CA LYS A 202 1.74 -9.86 4.99
C LYS A 202 2.67 -9.73 3.77
N ARG A 203 2.19 -9.11 2.69
CA ARG A 203 2.96 -8.96 1.43
C ARG A 203 4.37 -8.38 1.62
N GLY A 204 4.52 -7.38 2.49
CA GLY A 204 5.82 -6.75 2.76
C GLY A 204 6.84 -7.71 3.40
N VAL A 205 6.39 -8.57 4.33
CA VAL A 205 7.24 -9.58 4.99
C VAL A 205 7.64 -10.68 4.00
N ILE A 206 6.70 -11.11 3.17
CA ILE A 206 6.97 -12.11 2.12
C ILE A 206 8.02 -11.57 1.15
N GLN A 207 7.88 -10.32 0.71
CA GLN A 207 8.83 -9.69 -0.20
C GLN A 207 10.23 -9.60 0.41
N SER A 208 10.36 -9.26 1.70
CA SER A 208 11.67 -9.21 2.37
C SER A 208 12.33 -10.59 2.47
N VAL A 209 11.55 -11.63 2.79
CA VAL A 209 12.05 -13.01 2.87
C VAL A 209 12.42 -13.54 1.49
N MET A 210 11.59 -13.30 0.47
CA MET A 210 11.88 -13.64 -0.92
C MET A 210 13.17 -12.98 -1.41
N LEU A 211 13.38 -11.70 -1.08
CA LEU A 211 14.61 -11.00 -1.43
C LEU A 211 15.82 -11.62 -0.72
N GLN A 212 15.70 -11.97 0.55
CA GLN A 212 16.79 -12.59 1.31
C GLN A 212 17.17 -13.97 0.75
N ASP A 213 16.19 -14.84 0.53
CA ASP A 213 16.40 -16.17 -0.07
C ASP A 213 17.01 -16.04 -1.48
N THR A 214 16.57 -15.04 -2.26
CA THR A 214 17.12 -14.77 -3.59
C THR A 214 18.57 -14.29 -3.50
N LYS A 215 18.90 -13.40 -2.55
CA LYS A 215 20.28 -12.94 -2.32
C LYS A 215 21.19 -14.12 -2.00
N GLU A 216 20.82 -14.96 -1.04
CA GLU A 216 21.59 -16.13 -0.65
C GLU A 216 21.78 -17.09 -1.82
N LYS A 217 20.73 -17.35 -2.60
CA LYS A 217 20.82 -18.25 -3.76
C LYS A 217 21.70 -17.70 -4.88
N LEU A 218 21.63 -16.39 -5.13
CA LEU A 218 22.38 -15.73 -6.20
C LEU A 218 23.87 -15.56 -5.89
N GLU A 219 24.26 -15.50 -4.61
CA GLU A 219 25.66 -15.49 -4.21
C GLU A 219 26.42 -16.72 -4.73
N GLY A 220 25.77 -17.88 -4.80
CA GLY A 220 26.35 -19.11 -5.38
C GLY A 220 26.57 -19.06 -6.91
N VAL A 221 25.97 -18.08 -7.60
CA VAL A 221 26.09 -17.83 -9.04
C VAL A 221 26.91 -16.56 -9.32
N HIS A 222 27.53 -15.98 -8.28
CA HIS A 222 28.29 -14.73 -8.38
C HIS A 222 27.45 -13.53 -8.83
N ALA A 223 26.15 -13.54 -8.49
CA ALA A 223 25.22 -12.47 -8.77
C ALA A 223 24.73 -11.85 -7.45
N HIS A 224 24.48 -10.54 -7.45
CA HIS A 224 23.92 -9.83 -6.31
C HIS A 224 22.51 -9.34 -6.65
N ALA A 225 21.50 -9.87 -5.96
CA ALA A 225 20.14 -9.30 -5.98
C ALA A 225 20.08 -8.01 -5.16
N VAL A 226 19.59 -6.94 -5.79
CA VAL A 226 19.48 -5.61 -5.18
C VAL A 226 18.09 -5.41 -4.61
N SER A 227 17.08 -5.63 -5.45
CA SER A 227 15.68 -5.44 -5.13
C SER A 227 14.85 -6.58 -5.72
N LEU A 228 13.75 -6.90 -5.04
CA LEU A 228 12.72 -7.82 -5.50
C LEU A 228 11.39 -7.21 -5.10
N GLN A 229 10.49 -7.08 -6.06
CA GLN A 229 9.15 -6.56 -5.91
C GLN A 229 8.16 -7.60 -6.38
N LEU A 230 7.31 -8.05 -5.47
CA LEU A 230 6.17 -8.87 -5.84
C LEU A 230 5.14 -7.92 -6.45
N THR A 231 4.71 -8.13 -7.70
CA THR A 231 3.83 -7.22 -8.45
C THR A 231 2.39 -7.72 -8.43
N TYR A 232 2.17 -9.00 -8.68
CA TYR A 232 0.85 -9.61 -8.77
C TYR A 232 0.81 -10.96 -8.05
N VAL A 233 -0.30 -11.25 -7.39
CA VAL A 233 -0.57 -12.56 -6.78
C VAL A 233 -2.03 -12.90 -7.05
N LYS A 234 -2.28 -14.04 -7.68
CA LYS A 234 -3.60 -14.56 -7.98
C LYS A 234 -3.77 -15.90 -7.31
N LEU A 235 -4.80 -15.96 -6.48
CA LEU A 235 -5.28 -17.17 -5.84
C LEU A 235 -6.27 -17.92 -6.75
N PRO A 236 -6.42 -19.24 -6.58
CA PRO A 236 -7.44 -20.01 -7.27
C PRO A 236 -8.84 -19.42 -7.03
N SER A 237 -9.66 -19.37 -8.08
CA SER A 237 -11.02 -18.80 -8.00
C SER A 237 -11.90 -19.54 -7.00
N GLU A 238 -11.75 -20.86 -6.90
CA GLU A 238 -12.48 -21.73 -5.96
C GLU A 238 -12.19 -21.36 -4.50
N TYR A 239 -10.94 -20.99 -4.20
CA TYR A 239 -10.58 -20.52 -2.86
C TYR A 239 -11.23 -19.16 -2.57
N ASN A 240 -11.19 -18.24 -3.52
CA ASN A 240 -11.80 -16.92 -3.36
C ASN A 240 -13.32 -17.02 -3.20
N SER A 241 -14.00 -17.92 -3.93
CA SER A 241 -15.43 -18.14 -3.76
C SER A 241 -15.75 -18.72 -2.39
N ALA A 242 -14.98 -19.72 -1.93
CA ALA A 242 -15.16 -20.30 -0.59
C ALA A 242 -14.92 -19.27 0.53
N VAL A 243 -13.93 -18.38 0.38
CA VAL A 243 -13.70 -17.28 1.33
C VAL A 243 -14.85 -16.26 1.29
N ALA A 244 -15.33 -15.90 0.11
CA ALA A 244 -16.47 -14.98 -0.03
C ALA A 244 -17.75 -15.56 0.58
N GLU A 245 -18.04 -16.85 0.35
CA GLU A 245 -19.16 -17.56 0.96
C GLU A 245 -19.03 -17.62 2.48
N LYS A 246 -17.84 -17.90 3.00
CA LYS A 246 -17.57 -17.88 4.44
C LYS A 246 -17.82 -16.50 5.04
N GLN A 247 -17.34 -15.44 4.38
CA GLN A 247 -17.55 -14.06 4.84
C GLN A 247 -19.03 -13.67 4.81
N ALA A 248 -19.75 -14.04 3.75
CA ALA A 248 -21.20 -13.82 3.67
C ALA A 248 -21.95 -14.54 4.80
N ALA A 249 -21.59 -15.81 5.08
CA ALA A 249 -22.19 -16.56 6.18
C ALA A 249 -21.86 -15.94 7.56
N GLU A 250 -20.65 -15.43 7.77
CA GLU A 250 -20.28 -14.72 9.00
C GLU A 250 -21.07 -13.42 9.17
N GLU A 251 -21.28 -12.67 8.08
CA GLU A 251 -22.10 -11.47 8.05
C GLU A 251 -23.57 -11.79 8.38
N ASP A 252 -24.14 -12.82 7.75
CA ASP A 252 -25.51 -13.29 8.02
C ASP A 252 -25.70 -13.70 9.48
N ILE A 253 -24.73 -14.42 10.06
CA ILE A 253 -24.75 -14.79 11.48
C ILE A 253 -24.71 -13.53 12.37
N SER A 254 -23.92 -12.52 11.99
CA SER A 254 -23.82 -11.27 12.74
C SER A 254 -25.14 -10.48 12.69
N LEU A 255 -25.79 -10.45 11.52
CA LEU A 255 -27.06 -9.79 11.30
C LEU A 255 -28.18 -10.49 12.08
N ALA A 256 -28.25 -11.82 12.02
CA ALA A 256 -29.23 -12.60 12.78
C ALA A 256 -29.09 -12.40 14.30
N LYS A 257 -27.84 -12.30 14.81
CA LYS A 257 -27.59 -11.96 16.23
C LYS A 257 -28.08 -10.56 16.58
N ALA A 258 -27.87 -9.58 15.70
CA ALA A 258 -28.32 -8.22 15.90
C ALA A 258 -29.86 -8.14 15.91
N GLN A 259 -30.53 -8.80 14.96
CA GLN A 259 -31.99 -8.89 14.90
C GLN A 259 -32.57 -9.55 16.15
N ARG A 260 -32.02 -10.70 16.56
CA ARG A 260 -32.44 -11.37 17.80
C ARG A 260 -32.31 -10.45 19.02
N LYS A 261 -31.22 -9.69 19.11
CA LYS A 261 -31.01 -8.71 20.20
C LYS A 261 -32.05 -7.58 20.16
N GLN A 262 -32.39 -7.09 18.97
CA GLN A 262 -33.42 -6.08 18.79
C GLN A 262 -34.81 -6.61 19.20
N GLU A 263 -35.20 -7.79 18.72
CA GLU A 263 -36.48 -8.42 19.03
C GLU A 263 -36.63 -8.70 20.52
N THR A 264 -35.58 -9.22 21.17
CA THR A 264 -35.58 -9.46 22.62
C THR A 264 -35.72 -8.15 23.41
N THR A 265 -35.08 -7.07 22.96
CA THR A 265 -35.22 -5.73 23.57
C THR A 265 -36.63 -5.17 23.38
N MET A 266 -37.23 -5.36 22.20
CA MET A 266 -38.61 -4.95 21.93
C MET A 266 -39.59 -5.75 22.80
N ALA A 267 -39.40 -7.06 22.92
CA ALA A 267 -40.22 -7.92 23.77
C ALA A 267 -40.12 -7.54 25.25
N SER A 268 -38.91 -7.27 25.77
CA SER A 268 -38.73 -6.83 27.16
C SER A 268 -39.34 -5.46 27.42
N THR A 269 -39.23 -4.54 26.45
CA THR A 269 -39.86 -3.22 26.53
C THR A 269 -41.38 -3.32 26.51
N GLY A 270 -41.94 -4.22 25.67
CA GLY A 270 -43.36 -4.51 25.63
C GLY A 270 -43.87 -5.06 26.97
N LEU A 271 -43.15 -6.02 27.56
CA LEU A 271 -43.46 -6.55 28.90
C LEU A 271 -43.43 -5.43 29.95
N LEU A 272 -42.39 -4.60 29.95
CA LEU A 272 -42.25 -3.50 30.91
C LEU A 272 -43.38 -2.47 30.75
N LYS A 273 -43.77 -2.16 29.51
CA LYS A 273 -44.90 -1.26 29.22
C LYS A 273 -46.22 -1.85 29.75
N ALA A 274 -46.51 -3.12 29.45
CA ALA A 274 -47.71 -3.80 29.93
C ALA A 274 -47.75 -3.86 31.47
N ARG A 275 -46.60 -4.11 32.11
CA ARG A 275 -46.49 -4.09 33.58
C ARG A 275 -46.77 -2.70 34.15
N LYS A 276 -46.23 -1.65 33.53
CA LYS A 276 -46.47 -0.26 33.95
C LYS A 276 -47.91 0.18 33.73
N GLU A 277 -48.55 -0.30 32.67
CA GLU A 277 -49.97 -0.05 32.42
C GLU A 277 -50.85 -0.75 33.45
N ALA A 278 -50.56 -2.00 33.80
CA ALA A 278 -51.25 -2.71 34.88
C ALA A 278 -51.08 -2.02 36.25
N GLU A 279 -49.87 -1.54 36.56
CA GLU A 279 -49.58 -0.76 37.77
C GLU A 279 -50.40 0.54 37.78
N LYS A 280 -50.43 1.28 36.66
CA LYS A 280 -51.25 2.49 36.51
C LYS A 280 -52.74 2.21 36.74
N ILE A 281 -53.29 1.15 36.15
CA ILE A 281 -54.71 0.78 36.32
C ILE A 281 -55.01 0.51 37.80
N LYS A 282 -54.11 -0.22 38.48
CA LYS A 282 -54.24 -0.50 39.91
C LYS A 282 -54.22 0.79 40.73
N ASP A 283 -53.27 1.67 40.49
CA ASP A 283 -53.15 2.94 41.21
C ASP A 283 -54.37 3.85 40.97
N THR A 284 -54.86 3.92 39.72
CA THR A 284 -56.10 4.65 39.39
C THR A 284 -57.30 4.07 40.15
N ALA A 285 -57.47 2.76 40.16
CA ALA A 285 -58.57 2.12 40.88
C ALA A 285 -58.49 2.35 42.41
N GLN A 286 -57.29 2.37 42.98
CA GLN A 286 -57.08 2.69 44.39
C GLN A 286 -57.43 4.15 44.70
N ASN A 287 -56.95 5.09 43.89
CA ASN A 287 -57.26 6.51 44.04
C ASN A 287 -58.77 6.78 43.89
N GLU A 288 -59.45 6.14 42.93
CA GLU A 288 -60.90 6.26 42.75
C GLU A 288 -61.66 5.71 43.96
N ALA A 289 -61.23 4.57 44.51
CA ALA A 289 -61.82 4.00 45.72
C ALA A 289 -61.64 4.92 46.94
N GLU A 290 -60.45 5.48 47.13
CA GLU A 290 -60.16 6.44 48.21
C GLU A 290 -60.97 7.73 48.08
N LEU A 291 -61.12 8.24 46.85
CA LEU A 291 -61.95 9.40 46.56
C LEU A 291 -63.42 9.10 46.89
N LEU A 292 -63.96 7.95 46.47
CA LEU A 292 -65.33 7.53 46.78
C LEU A 292 -65.57 7.40 48.30
N ILE A 293 -64.64 6.79 49.04
CA ILE A 293 -64.73 6.68 50.49
C ILE A 293 -64.72 8.07 51.13
N THR A 294 -63.83 8.96 50.65
CA THR A 294 -63.73 10.33 51.16
C THR A 294 -65.00 11.12 50.87
N GLU A 295 -65.54 11.03 49.66
CA GLU A 295 -66.79 11.68 49.27
C GLU A 295 -67.97 11.16 50.10
N ALA A 296 -68.09 9.85 50.27
CA ALA A 296 -69.11 9.24 51.12
C ALA A 296 -69.00 9.71 52.58
N ARG A 297 -67.77 9.83 53.10
CA ARG A 297 -67.52 10.35 54.45
C ARG A 297 -67.92 11.82 54.58
N LEU A 298 -67.52 12.65 53.62
CA LEU A 298 -67.86 14.08 53.62
C LEU A 298 -69.38 14.30 53.54
N LYS A 299 -70.10 13.51 52.71
CA LYS A 299 -71.58 13.55 52.67
C LYS A 299 -72.21 13.10 53.98
N ALA A 300 -71.63 12.09 54.63
CA ALA A 300 -72.09 11.67 55.96
C ALA A 300 -71.85 12.76 57.01
N GLU A 301 -70.68 13.41 57.00
CA GLU A 301 -70.36 14.53 57.90
C GLU A 301 -71.27 15.74 57.63
N GLU A 302 -71.52 16.08 56.37
CA GLU A 302 -72.41 17.18 55.97
C GLU A 302 -73.85 16.93 56.44
N THR A 303 -74.38 15.73 56.24
CA THR A 303 -75.74 15.36 56.69
C THR A 303 -75.84 15.34 58.21
N LEU A 304 -74.83 14.83 58.93
CA LEU A 304 -74.79 14.92 60.38
C LEU A 304 -74.78 16.38 60.86
N PHE A 305 -73.94 17.21 60.25
CA PHE A 305 -73.86 18.62 60.58
C PHE A 305 -75.17 19.37 60.30
N SER A 306 -75.86 19.08 59.19
CA SER A 306 -77.17 19.67 58.90
C SER A 306 -78.21 19.27 59.95
N PHE A 307 -78.25 17.99 60.35
CA PHE A 307 -79.15 17.54 61.42
C PHE A 307 -78.83 18.16 62.78
N GLU A 308 -77.55 18.33 63.12
CA GLU A 308 -77.13 19.02 64.35
C GLU A 308 -77.59 20.49 64.34
N LYS A 309 -77.44 21.20 63.22
CA LYS A 309 -77.89 22.59 63.09
C LYS A 309 -79.41 22.73 63.10
N GLU A 310 -80.14 21.80 62.50
CA GLU A 310 -81.59 21.76 62.62
C GLU A 310 -82.04 21.51 64.06
N ALA A 311 -81.40 20.58 64.77
CA ALA A 311 -81.68 20.32 66.17
C ALA A 311 -81.41 21.55 67.05
N GLU A 312 -80.27 22.23 66.87
CA GLU A 312 -79.95 23.50 67.54
C GLU A 312 -81.02 24.57 67.26
N ALA A 313 -81.40 24.76 65.99
CA ALA A 313 -82.41 25.73 65.61
C ALA A 313 -83.79 25.41 66.22
N LEU A 314 -84.16 24.13 66.30
CA LEU A 314 -85.41 23.69 66.93
C LEU A 314 -85.41 23.93 68.44
N VAL A 315 -84.26 23.74 69.11
CA VAL A 315 -84.10 24.09 70.54
C VAL A 315 -84.31 25.59 70.73
N GLU A 316 -83.70 26.43 69.89
CA GLU A 316 -83.87 27.89 69.94
C GLU A 316 -85.34 28.31 69.72
N VAL A 317 -86.04 27.69 68.75
CA VAL A 317 -87.46 27.96 68.49
C VAL A 317 -88.34 27.52 69.68
N LYS A 318 -88.05 26.35 70.26
CA LYS A 318 -88.76 25.84 71.45
C LYS A 318 -88.65 26.82 72.62
N GLU A 319 -87.44 27.31 72.89
CA GLU A 319 -87.18 28.28 73.97
C GLU A 319 -87.86 29.63 73.70
N ARG A 320 -87.78 30.16 72.47
CA ARG A 320 -88.39 31.46 72.13
C ARG A 320 -89.91 31.46 72.17
N LEU A 321 -90.54 30.37 71.75
CA LEU A 321 -92.00 30.25 71.68
C LEU A 321 -92.62 29.57 72.91
N ASN A 322 -91.83 29.18 73.91
CA ASN A 322 -92.26 28.42 75.09
C ASN A 322 -93.13 27.20 74.74
N LEU A 323 -92.79 26.49 73.68
CA LEU A 323 -93.57 25.35 73.22
C LEU A 323 -93.34 24.12 74.12
N THR A 324 -94.43 23.44 74.46
CA THR A 324 -94.35 22.10 75.07
C THR A 324 -93.78 21.10 74.06
N THR A 325 -93.31 19.94 74.53
CA THR A 325 -92.76 18.88 73.65
C THR A 325 -93.74 18.45 72.55
N GLU A 326 -95.04 18.41 72.85
CA GLU A 326 -96.10 18.15 71.86
C GLU A 326 -96.24 19.29 70.84
N GLY A 327 -96.09 20.55 71.27
CA GLY A 327 -96.14 21.72 70.38
C GLY A 327 -95.00 21.77 69.36
N VAL A 328 -93.79 21.37 69.75
CA VAL A 328 -92.63 21.30 68.82
C VAL A 328 -92.83 20.22 67.75
N LEU A 329 -93.39 19.06 68.13
CA LEU A 329 -93.69 17.99 67.18
C LEU A 329 -94.78 18.41 66.18
N ALA A 330 -95.82 19.12 66.63
CA ALA A 330 -96.84 19.67 65.75
C ALA A 330 -96.27 20.73 64.78
N TYR A 331 -95.34 21.57 65.25
CA TYR A 331 -94.65 22.55 64.41
C TYR A 331 -93.78 21.88 63.33
N LEU A 332 -93.00 20.86 63.70
CA LEU A 332 -92.23 20.07 62.75
C LEU A 332 -93.13 19.37 61.72
N ALA A 333 -94.23 18.76 62.17
CA ALA A 333 -95.18 18.11 61.28
C ALA A 333 -95.76 19.10 60.25
N ASN A 334 -96.14 20.30 60.68
CA ASN A 334 -96.65 21.33 59.78
C ASN A 334 -95.57 21.87 58.83
N LYS A 335 -94.33 22.02 59.28
CA LYS A 335 -93.21 22.44 58.41
C LYS A 335 -92.92 21.39 57.34
N LEU A 336 -92.85 20.11 57.71
CA LEU A 336 -92.66 19.01 56.77
C LEU A 336 -93.82 18.91 55.76
N LEU A 337 -95.06 19.14 56.20
CA LEU A 337 -96.23 19.21 55.33
C LEU A 337 -96.20 20.40 54.37
N ALA A 338 -95.59 21.52 54.76
CA ALA A 338 -95.46 22.72 53.93
C ALA A 338 -94.31 22.61 52.90
N GLU A 339 -93.26 21.85 53.21
CA GLU A 339 -92.08 21.70 52.36
C GLU A 339 -92.21 20.58 51.31
N ALA A 340 -93.16 19.65 51.50
CA ALA A 340 -93.47 18.62 50.51
C ALA A 340 -94.37 19.17 49.39
N ASP A 341 -93.77 19.56 48.25
CA ASP A 341 -94.48 20.13 47.10
C ASP A 341 -95.54 19.21 46.46
N THR A 342 -95.52 17.90 46.72
CA THR A 342 -96.59 16.97 46.35
C THR A 342 -96.73 15.81 47.34
N LEU A 343 -97.80 15.86 48.15
CA LEU A 343 -98.26 14.72 48.96
C LEU A 343 -98.87 13.64 48.06
N LYS A 344 -98.03 12.73 47.56
CA LYS A 344 -98.53 11.51 46.91
C LYS A 344 -98.86 10.48 48.00
N VAL A 345 -100.08 10.58 48.54
CA VAL A 345 -100.65 9.61 49.48
C VAL A 345 -100.89 8.31 48.71
N THR A 346 -99.95 7.37 48.77
CA THR A 346 -100.22 5.99 48.35
C THR A 346 -101.07 5.34 49.43
N THR A 347 -102.39 5.49 49.32
CA THR A 347 -103.35 4.63 50.03
C THR A 347 -103.10 3.20 49.53
N GLY A 348 -102.82 2.28 50.44
CA GLY A 348 -102.37 0.92 50.13
C GLY A 348 -103.24 0.21 49.09
N GLU A 349 -102.60 -0.39 48.10
CA GLU A 349 -103.22 -1.50 47.36
C GLU A 349 -103.45 -2.67 48.34
N PRO A 350 -104.62 -3.32 48.29
CA PRO A 350 -104.93 -4.44 49.16
C PRO A 350 -103.99 -5.60 48.87
N ALA A 351 -103.52 -6.24 49.95
CA ALA A 351 -102.63 -7.39 49.93
C ALA A 351 -103.03 -8.43 48.86
N LYS A 352 -102.20 -8.57 47.81
CA LYS A 352 -102.13 -9.82 47.05
C LYS A 352 -101.01 -10.67 47.62
N LEU A 353 -101.47 -11.70 48.33
CA LEU A 353 -100.70 -12.85 48.79
C LEU A 353 -99.79 -13.43 47.69
N SER A 354 -98.51 -13.57 48.04
CA SER A 354 -97.67 -14.76 47.83
C SER A 354 -97.93 -15.64 46.59
N ARG A 355 -96.97 -15.63 45.67
CA ARG A 355 -96.40 -16.82 44.99
C ARG A 355 -94.99 -16.45 44.55
N LYS A 356 -93.92 -16.90 45.22
CA LYS A 356 -93.23 -18.19 45.00
C LYS A 356 -93.29 -18.67 43.54
N ASP A 357 -92.13 -18.64 42.89
CA ASP A 357 -91.48 -19.71 42.11
C ASP A 357 -90.25 -19.04 41.45
N GLU A 358 -89.03 -19.20 41.96
CA GLU A 358 -88.09 -20.31 41.63
C GLU A 358 -88.04 -20.62 40.13
N LEU A 359 -87.14 -19.96 39.40
CA LEU A 359 -85.89 -20.54 38.83
C LEU A 359 -85.04 -19.48 38.14
#